data_AF-A0A524NGV8-F1
#
_entry.id   AF-A0A524NGV8-F1
#
_cell.length_a   1.000
_cell.length_b   1.000
_cell.length_c   1.000
_cell.angle_alpha   90.00
_cell.angle_beta   90.00
_cell.angle_gamma   90.00
#
_symmetry.space_group_name_H-M   'P 1'
#
loop_
_entity.id
_entity.type
_entity.pdbx_description
1 polymer ?
#
loop_
_entity_poly.entity_id
_entity_poly.type
_entity_poly.pdbx_seq_one_letter_code
_entity_poly.pdbx_strand_id
1 'polypeptide(L)'
;MGGGCQPGTPVDCDDGVGCTTDVRQEPTGSCVNTPVDAACDDGLFGNGDDACDALLDCQPATAPNCDDGATCTNDSYDEVNDTCTNTPSDALCDDGQFCDGVEVCDPLLYCQARPIVCDDGFDCSTERYDETIDMCVSDETSCICGDGLPGPGEQCAPRHARRDLPRGPRRCALHDQHRLRRAARRRPVLARGVRPAELGNLQQPDRRRRRSAHRLRRSRVSDRRPDDLR
;
A
#
# COMPACT_ATOMS: atom_id res chain seq x y z
N MET A 1 55.16 71.17 32.45
CA MET A 1 54.84 70.66 31.10
C MET A 1 54.12 69.34 31.28
N GLY A 2 52.79 69.36 31.20
CA GLY A 2 51.96 68.15 31.32
C GLY A 2 52.01 67.38 30.01
N GLY A 3 52.71 66.25 30.00
CA GLY A 3 52.61 65.26 28.92
C GLY A 3 51.27 64.55 29.06
N GLY A 4 50.23 65.08 28.42
CA GLY A 4 48.95 64.37 28.30
C GLY A 4 49.16 63.09 27.51
N CYS A 5 48.66 61.97 28.01
CA CYS A 5 48.61 60.73 27.25
C CYS A 5 47.83 60.98 25.96
N GLN A 6 48.48 60.80 24.81
CA GLN A 6 47.78 60.75 23.54
C GLN A 6 46.94 59.47 23.53
N PRO A 7 45.64 59.53 23.19
CA PRO A 7 44.86 58.33 22.95
C PRO A 7 45.56 57.49 21.88
N GLY A 8 45.82 56.21 22.17
CA GLY A 8 46.32 55.28 21.17
C GLY A 8 45.28 55.08 20.06
N THR A 9 45.73 54.71 18.87
CA THR A 9 44.83 54.28 17.79
C THR A 9 44.02 53.07 18.28
N PRO A 10 42.68 53.08 18.17
CA PRO A 10 41.88 51.89 18.47
C PRO A 10 42.40 50.70 17.67
N VAL A 11 42.71 49.57 18.33
CA VAL A 11 43.10 48.32 17.64
C VAL A 11 41.91 47.83 16.81
N ASP A 12 42.09 47.57 15.52
CA ASP A 12 41.04 46.88 14.78
C ASP A 12 41.10 45.38 15.11
N CYS A 13 39.96 44.81 15.50
CA CYS A 13 39.85 43.38 15.83
C CYS A 13 39.17 42.57 14.72
N ASP A 14 38.68 43.21 13.66
CA ASP A 14 38.12 42.54 12.49
C ASP A 14 39.17 41.61 11.87
N ASP A 15 38.89 40.31 11.84
CA ASP A 15 39.75 39.31 11.20
C ASP A 15 39.35 38.96 9.77
N GLY A 16 38.32 39.62 9.25
CA GLY A 16 37.82 39.44 7.90
C GLY A 16 36.98 38.18 7.71
N VAL A 17 36.60 37.49 8.79
CA VAL A 17 35.70 36.33 8.76
C VAL A 17 34.29 36.79 9.14
N GLY A 18 33.31 36.59 8.26
CA GLY A 18 31.97 37.14 8.47
C GLY A 18 31.21 36.51 9.65
N CYS A 19 31.52 35.26 9.98
CA CYS A 19 30.85 34.49 11.02
C CYS A 19 31.51 34.55 12.41
N THR A 20 32.60 35.30 12.59
CA THR A 20 33.24 35.49 13.90
C THR A 20 32.65 36.68 14.64
N THR A 21 32.61 36.60 15.97
CA THR A 21 32.40 37.77 16.83
C THR A 21 33.74 38.31 17.28
N ASP A 22 34.09 39.50 16.82
CA ASP A 22 35.35 40.16 17.11
C ASP A 22 35.23 41.08 18.33
N VAL A 23 35.86 40.67 19.43
CA VAL A 23 35.79 41.37 20.69
C VAL A 23 37.17 41.83 21.15
N ARG A 24 37.26 43.13 21.43
CA ARG A 24 38.39 43.67 22.21
C ARG A 24 38.22 43.28 23.68
N GLN A 25 39.18 42.54 24.21
CA GLN A 25 39.29 42.28 25.64
C GLN A 25 39.86 43.50 26.38
N GLU A 26 39.10 44.05 27.31
CA GLU A 26 39.57 45.10 28.23
C GLU A 26 40.04 44.48 29.56
N PRO A 27 41.13 44.96 30.18
CA PRO A 27 41.98 46.09 29.80
C PRO A 27 43.21 45.70 28.96
N THR A 28 43.36 44.43 28.57
CA THR A 28 44.55 43.93 27.87
C THR A 28 44.70 44.51 26.46
N GLY A 29 43.61 44.98 25.86
CA GLY A 29 43.59 45.52 24.50
C GLY A 29 43.78 44.46 23.42
N SER A 30 43.75 43.17 23.78
CA SER A 30 43.90 42.04 22.87
C SER A 30 42.59 41.71 22.15
N CYS A 31 42.68 41.26 20.91
CA CYS A 31 41.51 40.79 20.15
C CYS A 31 41.24 39.32 20.41
N VAL A 32 39.96 38.97 20.51
CA VAL A 32 39.46 37.60 20.57
C VAL A 32 38.35 37.49 19.53
N ASN A 33 38.54 36.55 18.61
CA ASN A 33 37.60 36.30 17.53
C ASN A 33 37.02 34.93 17.79
N THR A 34 35.71 34.87 18.01
CA THR A 34 35.03 33.63 18.39
C THR A 34 34.08 33.23 17.27
N PRO A 35 34.26 32.05 16.66
CA PRO A 35 33.32 31.52 15.67
C PRO A 35 31.89 31.44 16.22
N VAL A 36 30.90 31.83 15.41
CA VAL A 36 29.48 31.75 15.74
C VAL A 36 28.72 31.07 14.60
N ASP A 37 28.38 29.80 14.77
CA ASP A 37 27.67 29.01 13.74
C ASP A 37 26.34 29.63 13.34
N ALA A 38 25.60 30.21 14.29
CA ALA A 38 24.34 30.91 14.02
C ALA A 38 24.47 32.17 13.13
N ALA A 39 25.70 32.65 12.89
CA ALA A 39 25.94 33.72 11.91
C ALA A 39 25.96 33.20 10.45
N CYS A 40 26.07 31.88 10.28
CA CYS A 40 26.05 31.19 9.00
C CYS A 40 24.68 30.61 8.62
N ASP A 41 23.72 30.65 9.54
CA ASP A 41 22.36 30.15 9.33
C ASP A 41 21.64 31.00 8.26
N ASP A 42 21.31 30.36 7.12
CA ASP A 42 20.57 30.97 6.02
C ASP A 42 19.04 30.75 6.13
N GLY A 43 18.60 30.10 7.20
CA GLY A 43 17.20 29.79 7.47
C GLY A 43 16.63 28.69 6.57
N LEU A 44 17.49 27.90 5.92
CA LEU A 44 17.10 26.75 5.14
C LEU A 44 17.50 25.47 5.88
N PHE A 45 16.53 24.62 6.19
CA PHE A 45 16.76 23.31 6.79
C PHE A 45 17.36 22.32 5.77
N GLY A 46 16.99 22.47 4.49
CA GLY A 46 17.35 21.54 3.42
C GLY A 46 18.85 21.43 3.08
N ASN A 47 19.70 22.37 3.47
CA ASN A 47 21.17 22.34 3.35
C ASN A 47 21.86 21.99 4.67
N GLY A 48 21.14 21.99 5.78
CA GLY A 48 21.66 21.77 7.13
C GLY A 48 22.31 23.02 7.72
N ASP A 49 22.62 22.95 9.02
CA ASP A 49 23.16 24.10 9.76
C ASP A 49 24.64 24.33 9.43
N ASP A 50 24.92 25.33 8.60
CA ASP A 50 26.27 25.75 8.25
C ASP A 50 27.10 26.10 9.50
N ALA A 51 28.37 25.70 9.50
CA ALA A 51 29.28 25.89 10.63
C ALA A 51 30.28 27.01 10.35
N CYS A 52 30.59 27.81 11.36
CA CYS A 52 31.56 28.87 11.23
C CYS A 52 32.99 28.32 11.37
N ASP A 53 33.79 28.43 10.31
CA ASP A 53 35.24 28.21 10.39
C ASP A 53 35.96 29.54 10.69
N ALA A 54 36.84 29.52 11.69
CA ALA A 54 37.56 30.71 12.17
C ALA A 54 38.52 31.34 11.14
N LEU A 55 38.72 30.73 9.98
CA LEU A 55 39.60 31.20 8.91
C LEU A 55 38.93 31.22 7.54
N LEU A 56 38.03 30.27 7.29
CA LEU A 56 37.42 30.02 5.98
C LEU A 56 35.98 30.52 5.88
N ASP A 57 35.46 31.15 6.94
CA ASP A 57 34.08 31.62 7.04
C ASP A 57 33.07 30.45 7.02
N CYS A 58 31.79 30.74 6.80
CA CYS A 58 30.72 29.75 6.76
C CYS A 58 31.03 28.57 5.85
N GLN A 59 31.08 27.39 6.45
CA GLN A 59 31.26 26.12 5.75
C GLN A 59 29.92 25.42 5.61
N PRO A 60 29.54 25.00 4.39
CA PRO A 60 28.27 24.35 4.15
C PRO A 60 28.19 23.04 4.91
N ALA A 61 27.06 22.82 5.58
CA ALA A 61 26.77 21.56 6.22
C ALA A 61 26.28 20.49 5.24
N THR A 62 26.05 19.29 5.76
CA THR A 62 25.40 18.22 5.01
C THR A 62 23.91 18.27 5.27
N ALA A 63 23.15 18.40 4.19
CA ALA A 63 21.70 18.31 4.20
C ALA A 63 21.18 17.08 4.97
N PRO A 64 20.12 17.23 5.78
CA PRO A 64 19.39 16.09 6.33
C PRO A 64 18.88 15.19 5.21
N ASN A 65 18.96 13.87 5.39
CA ASN A 65 18.33 12.94 4.47
C ASN A 65 16.85 12.76 4.84
N CYS A 66 15.94 13.23 3.98
CA CYS A 66 14.50 13.05 4.15
C CYS A 66 13.94 11.79 3.47
N ASP A 67 14.75 11.04 2.73
CA ASP A 67 14.32 9.78 2.12
C ASP A 67 13.92 8.78 3.20
N ASP A 68 12.64 8.38 3.22
CA ASP A 68 12.13 7.36 4.15
C ASP A 68 12.20 5.93 3.60
N GLY A 69 12.75 5.79 2.39
CA GLY A 69 12.92 4.54 1.68
C GLY A 69 11.67 4.11 0.91
N ALA A 70 10.52 4.76 1.07
CA ALA A 70 9.31 4.43 0.34
C ALA A 70 9.36 4.99 -1.08
N THR A 71 9.45 4.12 -2.08
CA THR A 71 9.51 4.53 -3.50
C THR A 71 8.27 5.28 -4.00
N CYS A 72 7.20 5.30 -3.20
CA CYS A 72 5.92 5.92 -3.57
C CYS A 72 5.60 7.20 -2.79
N THR A 73 6.51 7.67 -1.94
CA THR A 73 6.39 8.96 -1.28
C THR A 73 7.12 10.02 -2.08
N ASN A 74 6.61 11.24 -2.00
CA ASN A 74 7.36 12.43 -2.38
C ASN A 74 7.98 13.01 -1.11
N ASP A 75 9.30 12.92 -1.02
CA ASP A 75 10.07 13.32 0.14
C ASP A 75 10.60 14.73 -0.05
N SER A 76 10.33 15.61 0.91
CA SER A 76 10.68 17.02 0.81
C SER A 76 10.91 17.67 2.17
N TYR A 77 11.64 18.78 2.16
CA TYR A 77 11.90 19.62 3.32
C TYR A 77 10.71 20.56 3.56
N ASP A 78 10.19 20.58 4.78
CA ASP A 78 9.31 21.64 5.27
C ASP A 78 10.17 22.68 5.99
N GLU A 79 10.58 23.70 5.24
CA GLU A 79 11.40 24.84 5.70
C GLU A 79 10.67 25.73 6.72
N VAL A 80 9.35 25.56 6.94
CA VAL A 80 8.61 26.35 7.94
C VAL A 80 8.69 25.69 9.32
N ASN A 81 8.75 24.36 9.35
CA ASN A 81 8.76 23.59 10.59
C ASN A 81 10.13 22.91 10.86
N ASP A 82 11.11 23.07 9.98
CA ASP A 82 12.43 22.43 10.01
C ASP A 82 12.30 20.89 10.15
N THR A 83 11.46 20.30 9.31
CA THR A 83 11.19 18.85 9.34
C THR A 83 11.15 18.24 7.95
N CYS A 84 11.37 16.93 7.88
CA CYS A 84 11.10 16.15 6.68
C CYS A 84 9.61 15.85 6.55
N THR A 85 9.10 15.93 5.32
CA THR A 85 7.73 15.56 4.97
C THR A 85 7.76 14.51 3.86
N ASN A 86 7.04 13.41 4.08
CA ASN A 86 6.97 12.30 3.14
C ASN A 86 5.50 12.10 2.80
N THR A 87 5.10 12.50 1.59
CA THR A 87 3.70 12.48 1.19
C THR A 87 3.44 11.32 0.23
N PRO A 88 2.58 10.34 0.59
CA PRO A 88 2.20 9.26 -0.32
C PRO A 88 1.62 9.80 -1.64
N SER A 89 2.03 9.21 -2.76
CA SER A 89 1.55 9.56 -4.09
C SER A 89 1.32 8.30 -4.93
N ASP A 90 0.06 7.98 -5.20
CA ASP A 90 -0.33 6.83 -6.02
C ASP A 90 0.26 6.88 -7.43
N ALA A 91 0.48 8.09 -7.98
CA ALA A 91 1.08 8.30 -9.29
C ALA A 91 2.55 7.82 -9.38
N LEU A 92 3.25 7.69 -8.25
CA LEU A 92 4.60 7.13 -8.22
C LEU A 92 4.60 5.59 -8.26
N CYS A 93 3.43 4.97 -8.08
CA CYS A 93 3.25 3.53 -8.17
C CYS A 93 2.74 3.05 -9.53
N ASP A 94 2.32 3.97 -10.41
CA ASP A 94 1.80 3.63 -11.72
C ASP A 94 2.88 2.94 -12.58
N ASP A 95 2.66 1.66 -12.89
CA ASP A 95 3.51 0.85 -13.75
C ASP A 95 3.00 0.76 -15.21
N GLY A 96 1.90 1.46 -15.51
CA GLY A 96 1.27 1.51 -16.82
C GLY A 96 0.48 0.24 -17.19
N GLN A 97 0.24 -0.66 -16.24
CA GLN A 97 -0.60 -1.84 -16.43
C GLN A 97 -1.95 -1.60 -15.74
N PHE A 98 -3.06 -1.69 -16.49
CA PHE A 98 -4.39 -1.51 -15.92
C PHE A 98 -4.96 -2.83 -15.38
N CYS A 99 -4.57 -4.00 -15.88
CA CYS A 99 -5.20 -5.27 -15.47
C CYS A 99 -4.73 -5.85 -14.13
N ASP A 100 -3.62 -5.40 -13.55
CA ASP A 100 -3.14 -5.89 -12.24
C ASP A 100 -3.71 -5.11 -11.07
N GLY A 101 -4.16 -3.87 -11.27
CA GLY A 101 -4.99 -3.19 -10.30
C GLY A 101 -4.91 -1.68 -10.38
N VAL A 102 -5.58 -1.02 -9.44
CA VAL A 102 -5.27 0.37 -9.13
C VAL A 102 -4.07 0.35 -8.20
N GLU A 103 -2.95 0.85 -8.69
CA GLU A 103 -1.75 1.03 -7.90
C GLU A 103 -1.96 2.15 -6.87
N VAL A 104 -1.78 1.82 -5.59
CA VAL A 104 -1.95 2.74 -4.47
C VAL A 104 -0.71 2.73 -3.61
N CYS A 105 -0.27 3.91 -3.21
CA CYS A 105 0.83 4.06 -2.27
C CYS A 105 0.35 3.82 -0.84
N ASP A 106 0.95 2.83 -0.18
CA ASP A 106 0.88 2.67 1.26
C ASP A 106 2.25 3.06 1.85
N PRO A 107 2.34 4.06 2.75
CA PRO A 107 3.63 4.50 3.29
C PRO A 107 4.38 3.44 4.12
N LEU A 108 3.76 2.32 4.48
CA LEU A 108 4.43 1.21 5.19
C LEU A 108 4.63 -0.03 4.29
N LEU A 109 3.73 -0.23 3.34
CA LEU A 109 3.71 -1.41 2.45
C LEU A 109 4.14 -1.09 1.03
N TYR A 110 4.59 0.14 0.75
CA TYR A 110 5.01 0.62 -0.57
C TYR A 110 3.86 0.55 -1.57
N CYS A 111 4.16 0.46 -2.87
CA CYS A 111 3.16 0.30 -3.91
C CYS A 111 2.40 -1.01 -3.77
N GLN A 112 1.08 -0.91 -3.79
CA GLN A 112 0.16 -2.03 -3.70
C GLN A 112 -0.90 -1.96 -4.79
N ALA A 113 -0.91 -3.01 -5.62
CA ALA A 113 -1.98 -3.26 -6.57
C ALA A 113 -3.29 -3.61 -5.85
N ARG A 114 -4.32 -2.79 -6.03
CA ARG A 114 -5.67 -3.07 -5.52
C ARG A 114 -6.51 -3.66 -6.64
N PRO A 115 -7.18 -4.81 -6.43
CA PRO A 115 -7.99 -5.43 -7.47
C PRO A 115 -9.05 -4.46 -8.01
N ILE A 116 -9.03 -4.23 -9.32
CA ILE A 116 -10.13 -3.55 -10.00
C ILE A 116 -11.31 -4.52 -10.04
N VAL A 117 -12.51 -4.00 -9.80
CA VAL A 117 -13.76 -4.76 -9.95
C VAL A 117 -14.50 -4.17 -11.13
N CYS A 118 -14.43 -4.83 -12.27
CA CYS A 118 -15.33 -4.55 -13.38
C CYS A 118 -16.67 -5.25 -13.10
N ASP A 119 -17.65 -4.48 -12.64
CA ASP A 119 -19.03 -4.90 -12.44
C ASP A 119 -19.93 -3.71 -12.75
N ASP A 120 -20.57 -3.74 -13.92
CA ASP A 120 -21.54 -2.74 -14.37
C ASP A 120 -22.90 -2.85 -13.65
N GLY A 121 -23.05 -3.86 -12.77
CA GLY A 121 -24.27 -4.11 -12.02
C GLY A 121 -25.34 -4.85 -12.82
N PHE A 122 -25.01 -5.40 -13.99
CA PHE A 122 -25.85 -6.30 -14.76
C PHE A 122 -25.48 -7.77 -14.45
N ASP A 123 -26.45 -8.66 -14.66
CA ASP A 123 -26.35 -10.08 -14.25
C ASP A 123 -25.97 -11.03 -15.40
N CYS A 124 -25.86 -10.53 -16.63
CA CYS A 124 -25.57 -11.33 -17.83
C CYS A 124 -24.46 -10.76 -18.71
N SER A 125 -23.89 -9.62 -18.35
CA SER A 125 -22.72 -9.06 -19.00
C SER A 125 -21.47 -9.82 -18.55
N THR A 126 -20.57 -10.09 -19.49
CA THR A 126 -19.22 -10.54 -19.15
C THR A 126 -18.31 -9.34 -19.15
N GLU A 127 -17.81 -9.01 -17.97
CA GLU A 127 -16.89 -7.89 -17.78
C GLU A 127 -15.45 -8.33 -18.00
N ARG A 128 -14.70 -7.53 -18.76
CA ARG A 128 -13.29 -7.77 -19.06
C ARG A 128 -12.50 -6.47 -18.98
N TYR A 129 -11.25 -6.60 -18.55
CA TYR A 129 -10.26 -5.54 -18.60
C TYR A 129 -9.65 -5.43 -20.02
N ASP A 130 -9.56 -4.21 -20.54
CA ASP A 130 -8.89 -3.90 -21.80
C ASP A 130 -7.70 -2.95 -21.55
N GLU A 131 -6.49 -3.51 -21.58
CA GLU A 131 -5.21 -2.78 -21.44
C GLU A 131 -4.93 -1.80 -22.57
N THR A 132 -5.61 -1.96 -23.71
CA THR A 132 -5.34 -1.10 -24.87
C THR A 132 -6.00 0.27 -24.72
N ILE A 133 -7.01 0.36 -23.86
CA ILE A 133 -7.80 1.56 -23.61
C ILE A 133 -7.92 1.91 -22.12
N ASP A 134 -7.20 1.19 -21.25
CA ASP A 134 -7.18 1.33 -19.79
C ASP A 134 -8.58 1.43 -19.16
N MET A 135 -9.46 0.50 -19.53
CA MET A 135 -10.85 0.55 -19.10
C MET A 135 -11.49 -0.83 -18.93
N CYS A 136 -12.48 -0.88 -18.03
CA CYS A 136 -13.44 -1.98 -17.98
C CYS A 136 -14.35 -1.94 -19.22
N VAL A 137 -14.49 -3.07 -19.89
CA VAL A 137 -15.37 -3.26 -21.04
C VAL A 137 -16.37 -4.35 -20.72
N SER A 138 -17.65 -4.05 -20.93
CA SER A 138 -18.74 -5.02 -20.84
C SER A 138 -19.02 -5.64 -22.20
N ASP A 139 -19.09 -6.97 -22.25
CA ASP A 139 -19.56 -7.70 -23.42
C ASP A 139 -20.98 -8.20 -23.20
N GLU A 140 -21.93 -7.45 -23.76
CA GLU A 140 -23.37 -7.77 -23.78
C GLU A 140 -23.72 -8.89 -24.78
N THR A 141 -22.77 -9.29 -25.62
CA THR A 141 -23.00 -10.30 -26.68
C THR A 141 -23.21 -11.70 -26.09
N SER A 142 -22.73 -11.92 -24.86
CA SER A 142 -22.92 -13.18 -24.11
C SER A 142 -24.10 -13.16 -23.14
N CYS A 143 -25.02 -12.19 -23.23
CA CYS A 143 -26.23 -12.19 -22.41
C CYS A 143 -27.17 -13.34 -22.77
N ILE A 144 -26.88 -14.51 -22.18
CA ILE A 144 -27.74 -15.69 -22.18
C ILE A 144 -28.60 -15.60 -20.93
N CYS A 145 -29.88 -15.32 -21.09
CA CYS A 145 -30.78 -15.25 -19.95
C CYS A 145 -32.11 -15.97 -20.16
N GLY A 146 -32.12 -17.26 -19.83
CA GLY A 146 -33.29 -18.09 -20.06
C GLY A 146 -32.94 -19.54 -20.34
N ASP A 147 -33.33 -20.03 -21.52
CA ASP A 147 -33.15 -21.41 -22.00
C ASP A 147 -31.79 -21.70 -22.63
N GLY A 148 -30.84 -20.76 -22.56
CA GLY A 148 -29.50 -20.98 -23.09
C GLY A 148 -29.32 -20.55 -24.55
N LEU A 149 -30.29 -19.84 -25.14
CA LEU A 149 -30.29 -19.47 -26.55
C LEU A 149 -30.52 -17.95 -26.74
N PRO A 150 -29.74 -17.26 -27.59
CA PRO A 150 -29.99 -15.85 -27.88
C PRO A 150 -31.33 -15.68 -28.61
N GLY A 151 -32.24 -14.87 -28.07
CA GLY A 151 -33.56 -14.65 -28.66
C GLY A 151 -34.22 -13.30 -28.31
N PRO A 152 -35.08 -12.76 -29.20
CA PRO A 152 -35.77 -11.49 -28.99
C PRO A 152 -36.84 -11.64 -27.88
N GLY A 153 -36.44 -11.35 -26.64
CA GLY A 153 -37.29 -11.51 -25.44
C GLY A 153 -36.50 -11.68 -24.14
N GLU A 154 -35.20 -11.95 -24.26
CA GLU A 154 -34.24 -12.02 -23.16
C GLU A 154 -33.71 -10.61 -22.83
N GLN A 155 -34.09 -10.06 -21.67
CA GLN A 155 -33.76 -8.68 -21.29
C GLN A 155 -32.85 -8.66 -20.07
N CYS A 156 -31.64 -8.13 -20.28
CA CYS A 156 -30.68 -7.78 -19.23
C CYS A 156 -31.33 -6.72 -18.32
N ALA A 157 -31.50 -7.04 -17.04
CA ALA A 157 -32.02 -6.10 -16.07
C ALA A 157 -30.93 -5.74 -15.06
N PRO A 158 -30.78 -4.46 -14.68
CA PRO A 158 -29.85 -4.09 -13.62
C PRO A 158 -30.28 -4.74 -12.30
N ARG A 159 -29.31 -5.14 -11.46
CA ARG A 159 -29.56 -5.86 -10.19
C ARG A 159 -30.57 -5.14 -9.28
N HIS A 160 -30.67 -3.82 -9.37
CA HIS A 160 -31.61 -3.00 -8.61
C HIS A 160 -33.06 -3.01 -9.14
N ALA A 161 -33.29 -3.35 -10.41
CA ALA A 161 -34.63 -3.43 -11.01
C ALA A 161 -35.41 -4.71 -10.64
N ARG A 162 -34.79 -5.63 -9.90
CA ARG A 162 -35.38 -6.92 -9.48
C ARG A 162 -36.69 -6.80 -8.69
N ARG A 163 -37.01 -5.62 -8.16
CA ARG A 163 -38.13 -5.38 -7.23
C ARG A 163 -39.41 -4.85 -7.89
N ASP A 164 -39.33 -4.22 -9.06
CA ASP A 164 -40.47 -3.50 -9.68
C ASP A 164 -40.92 -4.04 -11.06
N LEU A 165 -40.27 -5.06 -11.63
CA LEU A 165 -40.75 -5.65 -12.89
C LEU A 165 -41.99 -6.57 -12.70
N PRO A 166 -43.03 -6.43 -13.55
CA PRO A 166 -44.21 -7.29 -13.54
C PRO A 166 -43.80 -8.75 -13.71
N ARG A 167 -44.62 -9.68 -13.19
CA ARG A 167 -44.40 -11.14 -13.30
C ARG A 167 -44.60 -11.61 -14.76
N GLY A 168 -43.67 -11.26 -15.65
CA GLY A 168 -43.50 -11.73 -17.03
C GLY A 168 -42.37 -12.77 -17.16
N PRO A 169 -42.15 -13.34 -18.36
CA PRO A 169 -41.39 -14.58 -18.52
C PRO A 169 -39.91 -14.37 -18.19
N ARG A 170 -39.41 -15.25 -17.31
CA ARG A 170 -38.01 -15.56 -17.01
C ARG A 170 -37.14 -14.36 -16.61
N ARG A 171 -37.20 -14.07 -15.31
CA ARG A 171 -36.19 -13.29 -14.59
C ARG A 171 -34.80 -13.92 -14.79
N CYS A 172 -33.79 -13.11 -15.12
CA CYS A 172 -32.36 -13.42 -14.99
C CYS A 172 -31.96 -13.49 -13.51
N ALA A 173 -32.73 -14.20 -12.70
CA ALA A 173 -32.35 -14.51 -11.34
C ALA A 173 -31.68 -15.88 -11.42
N LEU A 174 -30.34 -15.91 -11.46
CA LEU A 174 -29.52 -17.03 -10.97
C LEU A 174 -30.30 -18.35 -11.03
N HIS A 175 -30.52 -18.86 -12.25
CA HIS A 175 -31.44 -19.97 -12.47
C HIS A 175 -31.01 -21.13 -11.56
N ASP A 176 -31.82 -21.36 -10.52
CA ASP A 176 -31.94 -22.62 -9.79
C ASP A 176 -30.81 -23.21 -8.94
N GLN A 177 -29.77 -22.48 -8.54
CA GLN A 177 -28.92 -23.02 -7.44
C GLN A 177 -29.70 -23.15 -6.10
N HIS A 178 -30.68 -22.28 -5.86
CA HIS A 178 -31.53 -22.33 -4.65
C HIS A 178 -32.70 -23.32 -4.72
N ARG A 179 -33.27 -23.61 -5.90
CA ARG A 179 -34.34 -24.63 -6.01
C ARG A 179 -33.80 -26.04 -5.93
N LEU A 180 -32.62 -26.33 -6.49
CA LEU A 180 -31.96 -27.64 -6.34
C LEU A 180 -31.66 -27.95 -4.86
N ARG A 181 -31.21 -26.94 -4.08
CA ARG A 181 -30.99 -27.09 -2.63
C ARG A 181 -32.27 -27.30 -1.82
N ARG A 182 -33.43 -26.78 -2.26
CA ARG A 182 -34.74 -27.00 -1.61
C ARG A 182 -35.40 -28.31 -2.03
N ALA A 183 -35.25 -28.72 -3.29
CA ALA A 183 -35.70 -30.02 -3.79
C ALA A 183 -34.97 -31.18 -3.09
N ALA A 184 -33.67 -31.04 -2.84
CA ALA A 184 -32.89 -32.03 -2.07
C ALA A 184 -33.29 -32.15 -0.59
N ARG A 185 -34.06 -31.20 -0.04
CA ARG A 185 -34.56 -31.24 1.37
C ARG A 185 -35.99 -31.74 1.50
N ARG A 186 -36.72 -31.94 0.39
CA ARG A 186 -38.06 -32.55 0.42
C ARG A 186 -37.91 -34.06 0.32
N ARG A 187 -37.85 -34.73 1.46
CA ARG A 187 -38.04 -36.19 1.54
C ARG A 187 -39.41 -36.54 0.94
N PRO A 188 -39.52 -37.52 0.04
CA PRO A 188 -40.81 -37.98 -0.44
C PRO A 188 -41.58 -38.61 0.73
N VAL A 189 -42.80 -38.11 0.98
CA VAL A 189 -43.77 -38.77 1.86
C VAL A 189 -44.27 -39.99 1.09
N LEU A 190 -43.77 -41.18 1.43
CA LEU A 190 -44.27 -42.44 0.89
C LEU A 190 -45.73 -42.62 1.30
N ALA A 191 -46.61 -42.65 0.30
CA ALA A 191 -48.01 -43.01 0.46
C ALA A 191 -48.12 -44.43 1.06
N ARG A 192 -48.99 -44.56 2.05
CA ARG A 192 -49.30 -45.80 2.76
C ARG A 192 -49.82 -46.86 1.79
N GLY A 193 -49.27 -48.08 1.91
CA GLY A 193 -50.03 -49.31 1.74
C GLY A 193 -49.46 -50.31 0.74
N VAL A 194 -48.56 -51.19 1.19
CA VAL A 194 -48.49 -52.64 0.87
C VAL A 194 -47.72 -53.32 2.02
N ARG A 195 -48.16 -54.53 2.43
CA ARG A 195 -47.64 -55.33 3.57
C ARG A 195 -46.20 -55.83 3.34
N PRO A 196 -45.41 -56.10 4.41
CA PRO A 196 -44.04 -56.59 4.26
C PRO A 196 -44.01 -58.13 4.12
N ALA A 197 -43.31 -58.62 3.10
CA ALA A 197 -42.80 -59.98 3.05
C ALA A 197 -41.34 -59.95 2.54
N GLU A 198 -40.45 -60.20 3.50
CA GLU A 198 -39.18 -60.92 3.43
C GLU A 198 -38.01 -60.52 2.49
N LEU A 199 -36.84 -60.53 3.14
CA LEU A 199 -35.51 -60.94 2.67
C LEU A 199 -34.63 -59.92 1.92
N GLY A 200 -33.49 -59.59 2.55
CA GLY A 200 -32.26 -59.27 1.81
C GLY A 200 -31.34 -58.24 2.46
N ASN A 201 -30.47 -58.71 3.35
CA ASN A 201 -29.32 -57.99 3.92
C ASN A 201 -28.52 -57.14 2.92
N LEU A 202 -28.13 -55.93 3.35
CA LEU A 202 -26.75 -55.46 3.18
C LEU A 202 -26.42 -54.31 4.16
N GLN A 203 -25.67 -54.72 5.18
CA GLN A 203 -24.82 -54.01 6.13
C GLN A 203 -24.56 -52.50 5.88
N GLN A 204 -24.91 -51.67 6.87
CA GLN A 204 -24.32 -50.34 7.07
C GLN A 204 -22.96 -50.46 7.77
N PRO A 205 -21.93 -49.67 7.42
CA PRO A 205 -20.83 -49.42 8.33
C PRO A 205 -21.05 -48.15 9.15
N ASP A 206 -20.75 -48.32 10.43
CA ASP A 206 -21.01 -47.47 11.59
C ASP A 206 -20.34 -46.09 11.55
N ARG A 207 -21.06 -45.09 12.05
CA ARG A 207 -20.50 -43.80 12.47
C ARG A 207 -20.06 -43.91 13.92
N ARG A 208 -18.76 -43.73 14.19
CA ARG A 208 -18.19 -42.88 15.27
C ARG A 208 -16.75 -43.30 15.55
N ARG A 209 -15.81 -42.39 15.31
CA ARG A 209 -14.98 -41.81 16.39
C ARG A 209 -14.23 -40.58 15.89
N ARG A 210 -14.38 -39.51 16.66
CA ARG A 210 -13.75 -38.20 16.49
C ARG A 210 -12.30 -38.26 16.97
N ARG A 211 -11.49 -37.34 16.42
CA ARG A 211 -10.50 -36.45 17.08
C ARG A 211 -9.06 -36.58 16.56
N SER A 212 -8.64 -35.44 15.99
CA SER A 212 -7.37 -34.75 16.25
C SER A 212 -6.15 -35.00 15.36
N ALA A 213 -5.52 -33.86 15.05
CA ALA A 213 -4.10 -33.62 14.74
C ALA A 213 -3.67 -33.60 13.26
N HIS A 214 -3.83 -32.41 12.68
CA HIS A 214 -2.80 -31.77 11.85
C HIS A 214 -1.42 -31.84 12.53
N ARG A 215 -0.39 -32.37 11.85
CA ARG A 215 0.82 -31.61 11.46
C ARG A 215 1.91 -32.54 10.87
N LEU A 216 2.29 -32.19 9.65
CA LEU A 216 3.65 -32.11 9.11
C LEU A 216 4.48 -33.40 9.00
N ARG A 217 4.46 -33.93 7.77
CA ARG A 217 5.60 -34.63 7.16
C ARG A 217 6.72 -33.60 6.90
N ARG A 218 7.92 -33.84 7.43
CA ARG A 218 9.17 -33.34 6.84
C ARG A 218 10.06 -34.53 6.48
N SER A 219 10.66 -34.40 5.31
CA SER A 219 11.33 -35.40 4.49
C SER A 219 12.60 -35.96 5.13
N ARG A 220 12.84 -37.25 4.86
CA ARG A 220 14.10 -37.95 5.13
C ARG A 220 15.18 -37.42 4.20
N VAL A 221 16.29 -36.92 4.76
CA VAL A 221 17.58 -36.79 4.07
C VAL A 221 18.52 -37.82 4.70
N SER A 222 19.18 -38.58 3.85
CA SER A 222 20.09 -39.67 4.17
C SER A 222 21.43 -39.15 4.67
N ASP A 223 21.82 -39.49 5.90
CA ASP A 223 23.20 -39.32 6.38
C ASP A 223 24.06 -40.50 5.95
N ARG A 224 25.08 -40.21 5.14
CA ARG A 224 26.22 -41.09 4.88
C ARG A 224 27.25 -40.91 6.00
N ARG A 225 27.81 -42.03 6.46
CA ARG A 225 28.89 -42.12 7.45
C ARG A 225 30.16 -41.39 7.00
N PRO A 226 30.95 -40.85 7.94
CA PRO A 226 32.33 -40.46 7.69
C PRO A 226 33.29 -41.61 8.05
N ASP A 227 34.15 -42.00 7.12
CA ASP A 227 35.38 -42.74 7.40
C ASP A 227 36.55 -42.01 6.71
N ASP A 228 37.41 -41.44 7.56
CA ASP A 228 38.87 -41.36 7.53
C ASP A 228 39.70 -40.95 6.29
N LEU A 229 40.59 -39.98 6.58
CA LEU A 229 42.02 -39.87 6.21
C LEU A 229 42.42 -39.74 4.73
N ARG A 230 42.80 -38.51 4.31
CA ARG A 230 44.19 -38.16 3.93
C ARG A 230 44.37 -36.67 3.63
#